data_AF-A0A433QRI1-F1
#
_entry.id   AF-A0A433QRI1-F1
#
_cell.length_a   1.000
_cell.length_b   1.000
_cell.length_c   1.000
_cell.angle_alpha   90.00
_cell.angle_beta   90.00
_cell.angle_gamma   90.00
#
_symmetry.space_group_name_H-M   'P 1'
#
loop_
_entity.id
_entity.type
_entity.pdbx_description
1 polymer ?
#
loop_
_entity_poly.entity_id
_entity_poly.type
_entity_poly.pdbx_seq_one_letter_code
_entity_poly.pdbx_strand_id
1 'polypeptide(L)' 'MNKPASPTGMWLPDVNKIVTNDIAAVLGAYDVEAGRAAHMKEMLSVFEVYDIDVDLRHLTLIADYMVSTYRITR' A
#
# COMPACT_ATOMS: atom_id res chain seq x y z
N MET A 1 10.53 -14.97 15.31
CA MET A 1 11.20 -13.90 14.54
C MET A 1 11.91 -12.99 15.56
N ASN A 2 13.23 -13.14 15.71
CA ASN A 2 14.03 -12.49 16.77
C ASN A 2 14.37 -11.06 16.33
N LYS A 3 13.71 -10.04 16.89
CA LYS A 3 14.07 -8.63 16.66
C LYS A 3 15.04 -8.19 17.76
N PRO A 4 16.17 -7.52 17.44
CA PRO A 4 17.08 -7.03 18.45
C PRO A 4 16.38 -5.98 19.32
N ALA A 5 16.33 -6.22 20.63
CA ALA A 5 15.79 -5.27 21.59
C ALA A 5 16.63 -3.99 21.58
N SER A 6 15.94 -2.84 21.45
CA SER A 6 16.56 -1.53 21.66
C SER A 6 17.01 -1.40 23.12
N PRO A 7 18.01 -0.55 23.44
CA PRO A 7 18.52 -0.39 24.81
C PRO A 7 17.49 0.10 25.83
N THR A 8 16.32 0.56 25.37
CA THR A 8 15.24 1.16 26.17
C THR A 8 14.05 0.23 26.42
N GLY A 9 14.11 -1.05 26.03
CA GLY A 9 13.03 -2.02 26.28
C GLY A 9 11.73 -1.73 25.51
N MET A 10 11.73 -0.72 24.64
CA MET A 10 10.59 -0.33 23.83
C MET A 10 10.74 -0.91 22.42
N TRP A 11 9.80 -1.78 22.05
CA TRP A 11 9.72 -2.36 20.71
C TRP A 11 9.21 -1.28 19.76
N LEU A 12 10.13 -0.49 19.20
CA LEU A 12 9.79 0.42 18.12
C LEU A 12 9.54 -0.41 16.86
N PRO A 13 8.36 -0.31 16.23
CA PRO A 13 8.16 -0.87 14.90
C PRO A 13 9.12 -0.21 13.90
N ASP A 14 9.52 -0.96 12.88
CA ASP A 14 10.36 -0.43 11.81
C ASP A 14 9.54 0.57 11.00
N VAL A 15 9.80 1.86 11.21
CA VAL A 15 9.06 2.97 10.59
C VAL A 15 9.14 2.95 9.07
N ASN A 16 10.19 2.37 8.49
CA ASN A 16 10.36 2.29 7.04
C ASN A 16 9.52 1.18 6.39
N LYS A 17 8.84 0.35 7.20
CA LYS A 17 8.03 -0.77 6.73
C LYS A 17 6.56 -0.66 7.15
N ILE A 18 6.14 0.54 7.56
CA ILE A 18 4.74 0.78 7.88
C ILE A 18 3.96 0.79 6.56
N VAL A 19 3.00 -0.11 6.47
CA VAL A 19 2.03 -0.20 5.37
C VAL A 19 0.63 -0.04 5.94
N THR A 20 -0.24 0.63 5.20
CA THR A 20 -1.65 0.84 5.56
C THR A 20 -2.53 0.64 4.34
N ASN A 21 -3.76 0.21 4.57
CA ASN A 21 -4.79 0.10 3.55
C ASN A 21 -5.49 1.45 3.26
N ASP A 22 -5.24 2.47 4.08
CA ASP A 22 -5.73 3.83 3.83
C ASP A 22 -4.85 4.54 2.78
N ILE A 23 -5.26 4.40 1.52
CA ILE A 23 -4.57 5.03 0.38
C ILE A 23 -4.58 6.56 0.49
N ALA A 24 -5.60 7.17 1.10
CA ALA A 24 -5.67 8.63 1.25
C ALA A 24 -4.66 9.14 2.29
N ALA A 25 -4.43 8.38 3.36
CA ALA A 25 -3.36 8.65 4.32
C ALA A 25 -1.96 8.49 3.68
N VAL A 26 -1.76 7.46 2.84
CA VAL A 26 -0.51 7.26 2.11
C VAL A 26 -0.25 8.41 1.12
N LEU A 27 -1.27 8.84 0.37
CA LEU A 27 -1.18 9.96 -0.56
C LEU A 27 -0.77 11.27 0.13
N GLY A 28 -1.26 11.50 1.35
CA GLY A 28 -0.93 12.69 2.14
C GLY A 28 0.45 12.65 2.81
N ALA A 29 1.05 11.47 2.98
CA ALA A 29 2.30 11.28 3.73
C ALA A 29 3.52 10.92 2.86
N TYR A 30 3.33 10.19 1.75
CA TYR A 30 4.40 9.59 0.95
C TYR A 30 4.29 9.84 -0.57
N ASP A 31 3.39 10.73 -1.01
CA ASP A 31 3.12 11.07 -2.41
C ASP A 31 2.34 10.04 -3.25
N VAL A 32 2.07 10.43 -4.50
CA VAL A 32 1.23 9.72 -5.46
C VAL A 32 1.75 8.33 -5.82
N GLU A 33 3.07 8.14 -5.91
CA GLU A 33 3.65 6.85 -6.28
C GLU A 33 3.57 5.82 -5.16
N ALA A 34 3.69 6.26 -3.90
CA ALA A 34 3.44 5.39 -2.76
C ALA A 34 1.96 5.01 -2.68
N GLY A 35 1.06 5.95 -2.97
CA GLY A 35 -0.38 5.68 -3.08
C GLY A 35 -0.70 4.63 -4.14
N ARG A 36 -0.07 4.72 -5.32
CA ARG A 36 -0.20 3.76 -6.43
C ARG A 36 0.27 2.37 -6.07
N ALA A 37 1.45 2.26 -5.45
CA ALA A 37 2.00 0.98 -5.00
C ALA A 37 1.15 0.34 -3.91
N ALA A 38 0.65 1.13 -2.95
CA ALA A 38 -0.25 0.66 -1.90
C ALA A 38 -1.58 0.16 -2.49
N HIS A 39 -2.18 0.93 -3.42
CA HIS A 39 -3.44 0.57 -4.07
C HIS A 39 -3.34 -0.75 -4.85
N MET A 40 -2.27 -0.90 -5.65
CA MET A 40 -2.01 -2.12 -6.41
C MET A 40 -1.85 -3.35 -5.50
N LYS A 41 -1.17 -3.18 -4.37
CA LYS A 41 -0.98 -4.26 -3.37
C LYS A 41 -2.30 -4.69 -2.74
N GLU A 42 -3.17 -3.76 -2.38
CA GLU A 42 -4.48 -4.08 -1.80
C GLU A 42 -5.38 -4.78 -2.83
N MET A 43 -5.40 -4.31 -4.08
CA MET A 43 -6.15 -4.99 -5.15
C MET A 43 -5.68 -6.43 -5.35
N LEU A 44 -4.36 -6.65 -5.41
CA LEU A 44 -3.79 -7.99 -5.50
C LEU A 44 -4.20 -8.86 -4.31
N SER A 45 -4.13 -8.32 -3.09
CA SER A 45 -4.53 -9.04 -1.88
C SER A 45 -6.00 -9.46 -1.89
N VAL A 46 -6.88 -8.69 -2.54
CA VAL A 46 -8.30 -9.05 -2.68
C VAL A 46 -8.46 -10.22 -3.67
N PHE A 47 -7.81 -10.16 -4.84
CA PHE A 47 -7.93 -11.22 -5.85
C PHE A 47 -7.21 -12.52 -5.45
N GLU A 48 -6.11 -12.42 -4.72
CA GLU A 48 -5.33 -13.55 -4.18
C GLU A 48 -6.19 -14.46 -3.28
N VAL A 49 -7.07 -13.88 -2.46
CA VAL A 49 -7.96 -14.65 -1.57
C VAL A 49 -9.00 -15.47 -2.32
N TYR A 50 -9.36 -15.06 -3.55
CA TYR A 50 -10.36 -15.74 -4.38
C TYR A 50 -9.74 -16.68 -5.42
N ASP A 51 -8.41 -16.85 -5.43
CA ASP A 51 -7.67 -17.67 -6.40
C ASP A 51 -7.98 -17.27 -7.86
N ILE A 52 -8.25 -15.99 -8.08
CA ILE A 52 -8.53 -15.43 -9.42
C ILE A 52 -7.21 -14.92 -9.99
N ASP A 53 -6.71 -15.62 -11.01
CA ASP A 53 -5.51 -15.19 -11.73
C ASP A 53 -5.83 -14.00 -12.65
N VAL A 54 -5.44 -12.81 -12.22
CA VAL A 54 -5.64 -11.55 -12.96
C VAL A 54 -4.29 -11.00 -13.39
N ASP A 55 -4.14 -10.75 -14.69
CA ASP A 55 -2.92 -10.15 -15.25
C ASP A 55 -2.64 -8.77 -14.63
N LEU A 56 -1.42 -8.60 -14.11
CA LEU A 56 -0.91 -7.37 -13.51
C LEU A 56 -1.10 -6.13 -14.39
N ARG A 57 -1.09 -6.28 -15.72
CA ARG A 57 -1.29 -5.18 -16.68
C ARG A 57 -2.68 -4.56 -16.54
N HIS A 58 -3.71 -5.38 -16.31
CA HIS A 58 -5.08 -4.89 -16.12
C HIS A 58 -5.22 -4.17 -14.78
N LEU A 59 -4.65 -4.74 -13.72
CA LEU A 59 -4.67 -4.14 -12.39
C LEU A 59 -3.90 -2.81 -12.35
N THR A 60 -2.78 -2.73 -13.07
CA THR A 60 -2.00 -1.49 -13.16
C THR A 60 -2.81 -0.36 -13.78
N LEU A 61 -3.51 -0.62 -14.89
CA LEU A 61 -4.36 0.39 -15.54
C LEU A 61 -5.49 0.88 -14.63
N ILE A 62 -6.13 -0.03 -13.88
CA ILE A 62 -7.21 0.31 -12.96
C ILE A 62 -6.67 1.12 -11.78
N ALA A 63 -5.56 0.69 -11.18
CA ALA A 63 -4.93 1.38 -10.06
C ALA A 63 -4.47 2.80 -10.46
N ASP A 64 -3.87 2.96 -11.64
CA ASP A 64 -3.43 4.26 -12.15
C ASP A 64 -4.63 5.20 -12.38
N TYR A 65 -5.74 4.68 -12.91
CA TYR A 65 -6.97 5.44 -13.08
C TYR A 65 -7.54 5.90 -11.73
N MET A 66 -7.66 4.98 -10.76
CA MET A 66 -8.22 5.27 -9.44
C MET A 66 -7.41 6.34 -8.70
N VAL A 67 -6.07 6.23 -8.69
CA VAL A 67 -5.19 7.21 -8.03
C VAL A 67 -5.26 8.59 -8.70
N SER A 68 -5.33 8.64 -10.03
CA SER A 68 -5.52 9.88 -10.78
C SER A 68 -6.83 10.59 -10.41
N THR A 69 -7.92 9.83 -10.26
CA THR A 69 -9.22 10.35 -9.81
C THR A 69 -9.15 10.87 -8.36
N TYR A 70 -8.52 10.15 -7.44
CA TYR A 70 -8.34 10.61 -6.05
C TYR A 70 -7.61 11.95 -5.95
N ARG A 71 -6.73 12.27 -6.91
CA ARG A 71 -6.03 13.57 -6.98
C ARG A 71 -6.94 14.73 -7.39
N ILE A 72 -7.97 14.47 -8.21
CA ILE A 72 -8.81 15.52 -8.81
C ILE A 72 -10.02 15.85 -7.93
N THR A 73 -10.51 14.88 -7.15
CA THR A 73 -11.73 15.02 -6.34
C THR A 73 -11.46 15.59 -4.93
N ARG A 74 -10.21 15.92 -4.59
CA ARG A 74 -9.85 16.60 -3.34
C ARG A 74 -9.32 18.01 -3.56
#